data_AF-A0A7K1H7F9-F1
#
_entry.id   AF-A0A7K1H7F9-F1
#
_cell.length_a   1.000
_cell.length_b   1.000
_cell.length_c   1.000
_cell.angle_alpha   90.00
_cell.angle_beta   90.00
_cell.angle_gamma   90.00
#
_symmetry.space_group_name_H-M   'P 1'
#
loop_
_entity.id
_entity.type
_entity.pdbx_description
1 polymer ?
#
loop_
_entity_poly.entity_id
_entity_poly.type
_entity_poly.pdbx_seq_one_letter_code
_entity_poly.pdbx_strand_id
1 'polypeptide(L)'
;VVNRHTDKPAAPSTGPDQPHLKHALSGNLRYLFRSACYFNSPTMLPGDPQTPLMYRPDDINTDTATPTHLAWVRAFQQFSQIPVTGTNDYTTWAQLLVSSGDVDRPATGCDCITEITATRGAQLMAAGYRIVGRYLDEHLSPGDDGYLGKALKPHEPQTILDAGLRFYPIFQYNGTQLFNFTYEKGYDQGRIAHQKAVEYRIPPGTCIYFAVDYDALDVDIDSNILPYFQGVKAGLAELGNRYICGVYGSRNVCSRISHEVGVRWSFVSGMSWGFSGNLGFPLPENWSFNQIREYTFQPGWGLDHNVWRNNSDPGVSRLVSE
;
A
#
# COMPACT_ATOMS: atom_id res chain seq x y z
N VAL A 1 -1.52 -23.93 9.63
CA VAL A 1 -0.85 -22.78 10.28
C VAL A 1 -1.76 -22.19 11.33
N VAL A 2 -1.28 -22.15 12.57
CA VAL A 2 -1.92 -21.49 13.69
C VAL A 2 -2.10 -20.03 13.32
N ASN A 3 -3.32 -19.53 13.48
CA ASN A 3 -3.67 -18.12 13.49
C ASN A 3 -2.86 -17.44 14.60
N ARG A 4 -1.61 -17.07 14.31
CA ARG A 4 -0.67 -16.42 15.22
C ARG A 4 -0.25 -15.09 14.59
N HIS A 5 -1.25 -14.24 14.42
CA HIS A 5 -1.10 -12.78 14.34
C HIS A 5 -1.73 -12.14 15.59
N THR A 6 -1.53 -12.76 16.76
CA THR A 6 -2.06 -12.26 18.03
C THR A 6 -1.18 -11.22 18.72
N ASP A 7 -0.05 -10.82 18.15
CA ASP A 7 0.84 -9.81 18.75
C ASP A 7 1.01 -8.56 17.86
N LYS A 8 0.00 -8.22 17.05
CA LYS A 8 -0.18 -6.83 16.60
C LYS A 8 -1.18 -6.18 17.56
N PRO A 9 -0.83 -5.09 18.28
CA PRO A 9 -1.82 -4.43 19.11
C PRO A 9 -2.95 -3.95 18.19
N ALA A 10 -4.15 -4.52 18.37
CA ALA A 10 -5.32 -4.01 17.70
C ALA A 10 -5.49 -2.54 18.11
N ALA A 11 -5.65 -1.64 17.14
CA ALA A 11 -6.07 -0.29 17.45
C ALA A 11 -7.40 -0.39 18.22
N PRO A 12 -7.56 0.34 19.34
CA PRO A 12 -8.78 0.23 20.14
C PRO A 12 -9.99 0.54 19.26
N SER A 13 -10.98 -0.35 19.26
CA SER A 13 -12.24 -0.15 18.57
C SER A 13 -12.96 1.05 19.17
N THR A 14 -12.91 2.20 18.50
CA THR A 14 -13.74 3.34 18.84
C THR A 14 -15.14 3.10 18.29
N GLY A 15 -16.13 3.04 19.18
CA GLY A 15 -17.54 2.92 18.80
C GLY A 15 -18.00 4.08 17.90
N PRO A 16 -19.15 3.95 17.22
CA PRO A 16 -19.55 4.81 16.10
C PRO A 16 -19.91 6.27 16.44
N ASP A 17 -19.66 6.74 17.67
CA ASP A 17 -20.06 8.08 18.13
C ASP A 17 -18.99 8.72 19.05
N GLN A 18 -17.73 8.81 18.58
CA GLN A 18 -16.84 9.86 19.10
C GLN A 18 -16.86 11.05 18.14
N PRO A 19 -17.23 12.26 18.59
CA PRO A 19 -17.11 13.44 17.75
C PRO A 19 -15.63 13.63 17.42
N HIS A 20 -15.24 13.28 16.19
CA HIS A 20 -13.92 13.64 15.67
C HIS A 20 -13.72 15.12 15.94
N LEU A 21 -12.65 15.49 16.65
CA LEU A 21 -12.30 16.88 16.94
C LEU A 21 -12.18 17.64 15.61
N LYS A 22 -13.25 18.35 15.23
CA LYS A 22 -13.31 19.23 14.04
C LYS A 22 -12.64 20.58 14.28
N HIS A 23 -11.97 20.75 15.42
CA HIS A 23 -11.34 22.00 15.83
C HIS A 23 -9.83 21.91 15.67
N ALA A 24 -9.22 22.99 15.16
CA ALA A 24 -7.78 23.14 15.09
C ALA A 24 -7.17 23.03 16.51
N LEU A 25 -6.10 22.22 16.65
CA LEU A 25 -5.39 22.10 17.92
C LEU A 25 -4.58 23.38 18.19
N SER A 26 -4.73 23.95 19.39
CA SER A 26 -4.10 25.22 19.81
C SER A 26 -3.01 25.05 20.87
N GLY A 27 -2.32 26.13 21.25
CA GLY A 27 -1.27 26.11 22.28
C GLY A 27 0.04 25.46 21.80
N ASN A 28 0.81 24.86 22.70
CA ASN A 28 2.12 24.26 22.39
C ASN A 28 2.05 23.11 21.36
N LEU A 29 0.87 22.50 21.18
CA LEU A 29 0.65 21.47 20.16
C LEU A 29 0.88 21.98 18.73
N ARG A 30 0.82 23.29 18.49
CA ARG A 30 1.12 23.88 17.18
C ARG A 30 2.58 23.69 16.76
N TYR A 31 3.51 23.75 17.70
CA TYR A 31 4.93 23.54 17.41
C TYR A 31 5.19 22.07 17.11
N LEU A 32 4.61 21.16 17.90
CA LEU A 32 4.69 19.73 17.64
C LEU A 32 4.09 19.38 16.26
N PHE A 33 2.99 20.01 15.87
CA PHE A 33 2.40 19.83 14.54
C PHE A 33 3.38 20.21 13.43
N ARG A 34 4.01 21.39 13.57
CA ARG A 34 4.95 21.91 12.58
C ARG A 34 6.22 21.05 12.52
N SER A 35 6.69 20.53 13.65
CA SER A 35 7.76 19.52 13.68
C SER A 35 7.34 18.23 12.98
N ALA A 36 6.12 17.73 13.20
CA ALA A 36 5.61 16.55 12.51
C ALA A 36 5.50 16.77 10.99
N CYS A 37 5.09 17.96 10.55
CA CYS A 37 5.12 18.35 9.14
C CYS A 37 6.56 18.34 8.57
N TYR A 38 7.51 18.86 9.34
CA TYR A 38 8.93 18.83 8.96
C TYR A 38 9.48 17.42 8.82
N PHE A 39 9.19 16.51 9.75
CA PHE A 39 9.63 15.11 9.67
C PHE A 39 8.96 14.31 8.55
N ASN A 40 7.74 14.69 8.13
CA ASN A 40 7.05 14.09 6.99
C ASN A 40 7.42 14.77 5.65
N SER A 41 8.43 15.63 5.63
CA SER A 41 8.92 16.29 4.42
C SER A 41 9.91 15.40 3.65
N PRO A 42 9.92 15.43 2.30
CA PRO A 42 9.04 16.19 1.42
C PRO A 42 7.61 15.61 1.38
N THR A 43 6.64 16.49 1.16
CA THR A 43 5.39 16.09 0.52
C THR A 43 5.47 16.32 -0.98
N MET A 44 4.48 15.88 -1.76
CA MET A 44 4.51 16.00 -3.22
C MET A 44 3.39 16.92 -3.73
N LEU A 45 3.76 17.83 -4.63
CA LEU A 45 2.81 18.59 -5.42
C LEU A 45 2.27 17.72 -6.57
N PRO A 46 0.98 17.89 -6.95
CA PRO A 46 0.41 17.19 -8.11
C PRO A 46 1.22 17.42 -9.39
N GLY A 47 1.35 16.39 -10.21
CA GLY A 47 2.07 16.42 -11.49
C GLY A 47 2.51 15.03 -11.95
N ASP A 48 3.03 14.95 -13.18
CA ASP A 48 3.72 13.77 -13.71
C ASP A 48 5.00 14.24 -14.47
N PRO A 49 6.21 14.15 -13.85
CA PRO A 49 6.46 13.65 -12.51
C PRO A 49 5.94 14.60 -11.41
N GLN A 50 5.71 14.05 -10.22
CA GLN A 50 5.38 14.86 -9.05
C GLN A 50 6.59 15.70 -8.63
N THR A 51 6.34 16.87 -8.02
CA THR A 51 7.40 17.78 -7.56
C THR A 51 7.47 17.78 -6.03
N PRO A 52 8.63 17.51 -5.40
CA PRO A 52 8.75 17.55 -3.95
C PRO A 52 8.60 18.98 -3.42
N LEU A 53 7.85 19.12 -2.33
CA LEU A 53 7.70 20.36 -1.57
C LEU A 53 8.23 20.14 -0.15
N MET A 54 9.34 20.82 0.16
CA MET A 54 9.96 20.77 1.47
C MET A 54 9.23 21.66 2.48
N TYR A 55 9.09 21.18 3.70
CA TYR A 55 8.64 22.01 4.82
C TYR A 55 9.77 22.95 5.25
N ARG A 56 9.50 24.24 5.43
CA ARG A 56 10.54 25.21 5.78
C ARG A 56 10.87 25.13 7.28
N PRO A 57 12.14 24.97 7.68
CA PRO A 57 12.53 24.98 9.10
C PRO A 57 12.09 26.23 9.86
N ASP A 58 12.12 27.40 9.20
CA ASP A 58 11.69 28.67 9.79
C ASP A 58 10.21 28.67 10.21
N ASP A 59 9.39 27.87 9.53
CA ASP A 59 7.97 27.71 9.88
C ASP A 59 7.79 26.91 11.16
N ILE A 60 8.82 26.28 11.75
CA ILE A 60 8.71 25.58 13.04
C ILE A 60 8.71 26.59 14.19
N ASN A 61 9.46 27.68 14.08
CA ASN A 61 9.77 28.58 15.20
C ASN A 61 8.77 29.73 15.38
N THR A 62 7.67 29.73 14.65
CA THR A 62 6.67 30.82 14.67
C THR A 62 5.27 30.31 14.97
N ASP A 63 4.54 31.10 15.75
CA ASP A 63 3.14 30.85 16.10
C ASP A 63 2.17 31.25 14.99
N THR A 64 2.60 32.15 14.12
CA THR A 64 1.74 32.69 13.07
C THR A 64 1.70 31.69 11.91
N ALA A 65 0.51 31.39 11.39
CA ALA A 65 0.37 30.61 10.16
C ALA A 65 0.99 31.41 9.01
N THR A 66 2.07 30.88 8.43
CA THR A 66 2.74 31.49 7.29
C THR A 66 2.13 30.97 5.98
N PRO A 67 2.23 31.71 4.88
CA PRO A 67 1.81 31.21 3.57
C PRO A 67 2.51 29.89 3.18
N THR A 68 3.78 29.72 3.56
CA THR A 68 4.59 28.53 3.27
C THR A 68 4.14 27.32 4.09
N HIS A 69 3.82 27.50 5.37
CA HIS A 69 3.21 26.47 6.20
C HIS A 69 1.88 25.98 5.60
N LEU A 70 0.97 26.93 5.29
CA LEU A 70 -0.34 26.61 4.74
C LEU A 70 -0.25 25.92 3.37
N ALA A 71 0.70 26.34 2.52
CA ALA A 71 0.93 25.70 1.23
C ALA A 71 1.38 24.25 1.41
N TRP A 72 2.31 23.99 2.34
CA TRP A 72 2.78 22.64 2.62
C TRP A 72 1.68 21.75 3.19
N VAL A 73 0.92 22.21 4.18
CA VAL A 73 -0.17 21.42 4.80
C VAL A 73 -1.21 21.03 3.75
N ARG A 74 -1.61 21.96 2.88
CA ARG A 74 -2.56 21.67 1.80
C ARG A 74 -2.01 20.67 0.79
N ALA A 75 -0.74 20.81 0.40
CA ALA A 75 -0.07 19.86 -0.47
C ALA A 75 0.00 18.46 0.16
N PHE A 76 0.33 18.37 1.45
CA PHE A 76 0.35 17.12 2.19
C PHE A 76 -1.01 16.45 2.28
N GLN A 77 -2.05 17.21 2.58
CA GLN A 77 -3.42 16.70 2.62
C GLN A 77 -3.84 16.16 1.24
N GLN A 78 -3.56 16.92 0.18
CA GLN A 78 -3.84 16.50 -1.18
C GLN A 78 -3.06 15.24 -1.58
N PHE A 79 -1.76 15.20 -1.31
CA PHE A 79 -0.90 14.07 -1.63
C PHE A 79 -1.33 12.80 -0.89
N SER A 80 -1.72 12.92 0.38
CA SER A 80 -2.15 11.81 1.24
C SER A 80 -3.61 11.37 1.01
N GLN A 81 -4.32 12.04 0.10
CA GLN A 81 -5.74 11.81 -0.23
C GLN A 81 -6.66 11.94 1.00
N ILE A 82 -6.43 12.99 1.80
CA ILE A 82 -7.29 13.39 2.92
C ILE A 82 -7.93 14.76 2.63
N PRO A 83 -8.98 15.19 3.35
CA PRO A 83 -9.60 16.50 3.14
C PRO A 83 -8.60 17.66 3.19
N VAL A 84 -8.62 18.53 2.18
CA VAL A 84 -7.71 19.68 2.06
C VAL A 84 -8.25 20.86 2.85
N THR A 85 -8.12 20.81 4.18
CA THR A 85 -8.62 21.86 5.09
C THR A 85 -7.60 22.99 5.29
N GLY A 86 -6.31 22.73 5.09
CA GLY A 86 -5.22 23.63 5.48
C GLY A 86 -5.09 23.81 7.00
N THR A 87 -5.69 22.90 7.79
CA THR A 87 -5.69 22.95 9.25
C THR A 87 -5.07 21.69 9.85
N ASN A 88 -4.72 21.75 11.13
CA ASN A 88 -4.17 20.63 11.90
C ASN A 88 -5.28 19.81 12.58
N ASP A 89 -6.26 19.36 11.81
CA ASP A 89 -7.37 18.51 12.29
C ASP A 89 -6.92 17.07 12.63
N TYR A 90 -7.83 16.29 13.22
CA TYR A 90 -7.56 14.89 13.61
C TYR A 90 -7.01 14.06 12.46
N THR A 91 -7.63 14.11 11.28
CA THR A 91 -7.21 13.32 10.11
C THR A 91 -5.81 13.70 9.66
N THR A 92 -5.47 14.99 9.67
CA THR A 92 -4.12 15.48 9.33
C THR A 92 -3.09 15.03 10.36
N TRP A 93 -3.40 15.11 11.65
CA TRP A 93 -2.52 14.58 12.72
C TRP A 93 -2.31 13.08 12.61
N ALA A 94 -3.39 12.31 12.44
CA ALA A 94 -3.31 10.86 12.31
C ALA A 94 -2.39 10.47 11.14
N GLN A 95 -2.55 11.13 9.98
CA GLN A 95 -1.76 10.87 8.79
C GLN A 95 -0.27 11.22 8.94
N LEU A 96 0.06 12.24 9.77
CA LEU A 96 1.44 12.63 10.08
C LEU A 96 2.12 11.69 11.08
N LEU A 97 1.37 11.16 12.06
CA LEU A 97 1.93 10.46 13.22
C LEU A 97 1.92 8.94 13.10
N VAL A 98 0.93 8.36 12.42
CA VAL A 98 0.74 6.92 12.33
C VAL A 98 0.66 6.52 10.86
N SER A 99 1.36 5.47 10.46
CA SER A 99 1.46 5.10 9.04
C SER A 99 0.13 4.77 8.38
N SER A 100 -0.83 4.26 9.17
CA SER A 100 -2.20 3.95 8.78
C SER A 100 -3.07 5.20 8.59
N GLY A 101 -2.68 6.33 9.19
CA GLY A 101 -3.54 7.49 9.32
C GLY A 101 -4.81 7.17 10.12
N ASP A 102 -5.88 7.86 9.76
CA ASP A 102 -7.24 7.56 10.24
C ASP A 102 -7.73 6.25 9.60
N VAL A 103 -7.85 5.20 10.42
CA VAL A 103 -8.22 3.83 9.97
C VAL A 103 -9.68 3.70 9.54
N ASP A 104 -10.51 4.68 9.90
CA ASP A 104 -11.93 4.73 9.55
C ASP A 104 -12.21 5.61 8.32
N ARG A 105 -11.17 6.26 7.76
CA ARG A 105 -11.35 7.11 6.59
C ARG A 105 -11.87 6.29 5.39
N PRO A 106 -12.78 6.85 4.57
CA PRO A 106 -13.28 6.15 3.39
C PRO A 106 -12.15 5.77 2.43
N ALA A 107 -12.22 4.56 1.88
CA ALA A 107 -11.34 4.10 0.83
C ALA A 107 -12.10 3.28 -0.23
N THR A 108 -11.56 3.27 -1.44
CA THR A 108 -12.14 2.58 -2.59
C THR A 108 -11.35 1.36 -3.05
N GLY A 109 -10.23 1.05 -2.38
CA GLY A 109 -9.44 -0.15 -2.63
C GLY A 109 -9.55 -1.14 -1.47
N CYS A 110 -9.34 -2.41 -1.77
CA CYS A 110 -9.16 -3.45 -0.77
C CYS A 110 -8.23 -4.55 -1.29
N ASP A 111 -7.82 -5.49 -0.45
CA ASP A 111 -7.22 -6.76 -0.87
C ASP A 111 -7.63 -7.89 0.07
N CYS A 112 -7.59 -9.13 -0.44
CA CYS A 112 -7.87 -10.31 0.37
C CYS A 112 -7.31 -11.58 -0.26
N ILE A 113 -7.18 -12.62 0.57
CA ILE A 113 -6.90 -14.00 0.12
C ILE A 113 -8.13 -14.69 -0.47
N THR A 114 -9.32 -14.25 -0.08
CA THR A 114 -10.59 -14.90 -0.44
C THR A 114 -10.92 -14.68 -1.92
N GLU A 115 -11.33 -15.73 -2.61
CA GLU A 115 -11.81 -15.67 -4.00
C GLU A 115 -13.00 -14.70 -4.15
N ILE A 116 -12.96 -13.86 -5.17
CA ILE A 116 -14.03 -12.95 -5.54
C ILE A 116 -15.00 -13.63 -6.51
N THR A 117 -16.06 -14.21 -5.96
CA THR A 117 -17.22 -14.69 -6.73
C THR A 117 -18.11 -13.52 -7.16
N ALA A 118 -19.06 -13.74 -8.06
CA ALA A 118 -20.01 -12.70 -8.49
C ALA A 118 -20.74 -12.03 -7.31
N THR A 119 -21.19 -12.84 -6.33
CA THR A 119 -21.83 -12.33 -5.10
C THR A 119 -20.88 -11.46 -4.28
N ARG A 120 -19.63 -11.90 -4.08
CA ARG A 120 -18.63 -11.13 -3.34
C ARG A 120 -18.25 -9.84 -4.08
N GLY A 121 -18.12 -9.89 -5.40
CA GLY A 121 -17.88 -8.71 -6.23
C GLY A 121 -19.00 -7.67 -6.09
N ALA A 122 -20.26 -8.10 -6.14
CA ALA A 122 -21.41 -7.22 -5.92
C ALA A 122 -21.42 -6.62 -4.49
N GLN A 123 -21.06 -7.41 -3.47
CA GLN A 123 -20.95 -6.95 -2.09
C GLN A 123 -19.85 -5.89 -1.92
N LEU A 124 -18.68 -6.09 -2.52
CA LEU A 124 -17.60 -5.09 -2.52
C LEU A 124 -18.04 -3.79 -3.19
N MET A 125 -18.69 -3.87 -4.35
CA MET A 125 -19.20 -2.69 -5.07
C MET A 125 -20.23 -1.91 -4.26
N ALA A 126 -21.17 -2.61 -3.63
CA ALA A 126 -22.19 -2.03 -2.75
C ALA A 126 -21.57 -1.35 -1.52
N ALA A 127 -20.46 -1.89 -1.00
CA ALA A 127 -19.71 -1.29 0.10
C ALA A 127 -18.81 -0.09 -0.33
N GLY A 128 -18.79 0.26 -1.61
CA GLY A 128 -18.03 1.41 -2.13
C GLY A 128 -16.64 1.08 -2.66
N TYR A 129 -16.20 -0.18 -2.61
CA TYR A 129 -14.95 -0.60 -3.24
C TYR A 129 -15.06 -0.59 -4.76
N ARG A 130 -13.94 -0.28 -5.42
CA ARG A 130 -13.82 -0.17 -6.88
C ARG A 130 -12.65 -0.97 -7.43
N ILE A 131 -11.72 -1.38 -6.57
CA ILE A 131 -10.56 -2.15 -6.95
C ILE A 131 -10.17 -3.12 -5.83
N VAL A 132 -9.79 -4.35 -6.19
CA VAL A 132 -9.39 -5.40 -5.23
C VAL A 132 -8.02 -6.00 -5.57
N GLY A 133 -7.13 -6.08 -4.59
CA GLY A 133 -5.85 -6.76 -4.68
C GLY A 133 -6.03 -8.27 -4.56
N ARG A 134 -5.43 -9.02 -5.48
CA ARG A 134 -5.50 -10.49 -5.48
C ARG A 134 -4.15 -11.12 -5.79
N TYR A 135 -3.88 -12.24 -5.14
CA TYR A 135 -2.60 -12.93 -5.25
C TYR A 135 -2.53 -13.72 -6.56
N LEU A 136 -1.46 -13.59 -7.32
CA LEU A 136 -1.27 -14.36 -8.56
C LEU A 136 -1.10 -15.84 -8.31
N ASP A 137 -0.41 -16.21 -7.23
CA ASP A 137 0.00 -17.59 -7.01
C ASP A 137 0.20 -17.94 -5.54
N GLU A 138 0.26 -19.23 -5.26
CA GLU A 138 0.58 -19.80 -3.96
C GLU A 138 1.44 -21.05 -4.15
N HIS A 139 2.65 -21.03 -3.60
CA HIS A 139 3.61 -22.12 -3.75
C HIS A 139 3.23 -23.43 -3.02
N LEU A 140 2.33 -23.35 -2.05
CA LEU A 140 1.86 -24.51 -1.29
C LEU A 140 0.73 -25.20 -2.03
N SER A 141 0.64 -26.52 -1.88
CA SER A 141 -0.42 -27.33 -2.48
C SER A 141 -1.60 -27.50 -1.53
N PRO A 142 -2.81 -27.73 -2.06
CA PRO A 142 -3.95 -28.14 -1.23
C PRO A 142 -3.59 -29.38 -0.39
N GLY A 143 -3.68 -29.26 0.93
CA GLY A 143 -3.32 -30.30 1.89
C GLY A 143 -2.05 -30.03 2.69
N ASP A 144 -1.22 -29.07 2.27
CA ASP A 144 -0.06 -28.64 3.05
C ASP A 144 -0.47 -27.81 4.26
N ASP A 145 0.25 -27.99 5.37
CA ASP A 145 0.09 -27.20 6.58
C ASP A 145 0.46 -25.73 6.31
N GLY A 146 -0.56 -24.90 6.10
CA GLY A 146 -0.37 -23.47 5.80
C GLY A 146 -0.82 -23.04 4.41
N TYR A 147 -1.34 -23.96 3.59
CA TYR A 147 -2.05 -23.59 2.38
C TYR A 147 -3.24 -22.68 2.71
N LEU A 148 -3.26 -21.48 2.12
CA LEU A 148 -4.29 -20.47 2.34
C LEU A 148 -5.36 -20.45 1.25
N GLY A 149 -5.08 -21.05 0.09
CA GLY A 149 -5.92 -20.94 -1.08
C GLY A 149 -6.00 -19.52 -1.63
N LYS A 150 -4.96 -18.70 -1.43
CA LYS A 150 -5.00 -17.25 -1.67
C LYS A 150 -4.90 -16.85 -3.14
N ALA A 151 -4.31 -17.72 -3.97
CA ALA A 151 -4.13 -17.47 -5.39
C ALA A 151 -5.47 -17.20 -6.10
N LEU A 152 -5.44 -16.33 -7.11
CA LEU A 152 -6.51 -16.12 -8.08
C LEU A 152 -7.00 -17.49 -8.60
N LYS A 153 -8.31 -17.61 -8.81
CA LYS A 153 -8.91 -18.81 -9.41
C LYS A 153 -9.08 -18.65 -10.91
N PRO A 154 -9.16 -19.77 -11.66
CA PRO A 154 -9.61 -19.73 -13.05
C PRO A 154 -10.93 -18.95 -13.16
N HIS A 155 -11.03 -18.06 -14.15
CA HIS A 155 -12.17 -17.16 -14.38
C HIS A 155 -12.45 -16.09 -13.30
N GLU A 156 -11.78 -16.11 -12.15
CA GLU A 156 -11.91 -15.05 -11.13
C GLU A 156 -11.57 -13.66 -11.68
N PRO A 157 -10.50 -13.44 -12.49
CA PRO A 157 -10.24 -12.13 -13.08
C PRO A 157 -11.41 -11.58 -13.90
N GLN A 158 -12.09 -12.43 -14.69
CA GLN A 158 -13.26 -12.00 -15.45
C GLN A 158 -14.43 -11.69 -14.52
N THR A 159 -14.64 -12.51 -13.49
CA THR A 159 -15.71 -12.33 -12.49
C THR A 159 -15.57 -11.00 -11.76
N ILE A 160 -14.34 -10.60 -11.40
CA ILE A 160 -14.06 -9.29 -10.79
C ILE A 160 -14.46 -8.17 -11.74
N LEU A 161 -14.05 -8.24 -13.01
CA LEU A 161 -14.36 -7.22 -14.01
C LEU A 161 -15.86 -7.12 -14.32
N ASP A 162 -16.54 -8.26 -14.42
CA ASP A 162 -18.00 -8.34 -14.68
C ASP A 162 -18.81 -7.77 -13.52
N ALA A 163 -18.30 -7.84 -12.28
CA ALA A 163 -18.89 -7.17 -11.13
C ALA A 163 -18.73 -5.62 -11.18
N GLY A 164 -17.94 -5.09 -12.12
CA GLY A 164 -17.64 -3.66 -12.23
C GLY A 164 -16.44 -3.21 -11.38
N LEU A 165 -15.70 -4.16 -10.81
CA LEU A 165 -14.47 -3.89 -10.08
C LEU A 165 -13.26 -3.91 -11.03
N ARG A 166 -12.19 -3.28 -10.59
CA ARG A 166 -10.82 -3.50 -11.11
C ARG A 166 -10.08 -4.46 -10.18
N PHE A 167 -8.92 -4.94 -10.59
CA PHE A 167 -8.00 -5.61 -9.66
C PHE A 167 -6.54 -5.23 -9.87
N TYR A 168 -5.71 -5.42 -8.85
CA TYR A 168 -4.25 -5.32 -8.98
C TYR A 168 -3.58 -6.62 -8.52
N PRO A 169 -2.59 -7.13 -9.28
CA PRO A 169 -1.89 -8.37 -8.93
C PRO A 169 -0.89 -8.20 -7.78
N ILE A 170 -0.94 -9.13 -6.83
CA ILE A 170 0.01 -9.25 -5.73
C ILE A 170 0.79 -10.56 -5.90
N PHE A 171 2.10 -10.54 -5.63
CA PHE A 171 2.92 -11.73 -5.57
C PHE A 171 3.58 -11.85 -4.19
N GLN A 172 3.25 -12.93 -3.48
CA GLN A 172 3.79 -13.22 -2.15
C GLN A 172 3.82 -14.73 -1.90
N TYR A 173 5.01 -15.30 -1.80
CA TYR A 173 5.18 -16.67 -1.29
C TYR A 173 5.43 -16.63 0.21
N ASN A 174 6.69 -16.48 0.63
CA ASN A 174 7.09 -16.39 2.04
C ASN A 174 7.72 -15.02 2.29
N GLY A 175 6.89 -13.98 2.29
CA GLY A 175 7.35 -12.59 2.41
C GLY A 175 7.73 -12.15 3.82
N THR A 176 7.74 -13.04 4.81
CA THR A 176 7.76 -12.69 6.24
C THR A 176 9.12 -12.89 6.93
N GLN A 177 10.14 -13.34 6.21
CA GLN A 177 11.46 -13.66 6.78
C GLN A 177 12.59 -13.30 5.81
N LEU A 178 13.66 -12.70 6.32
CA LEU A 178 14.81 -12.20 5.56
C LEU A 178 15.40 -13.21 4.57
N PHE A 179 15.58 -14.47 4.99
CA PHE A 179 16.20 -15.52 4.15
C PHE A 179 15.38 -15.89 2.91
N ASN A 180 14.13 -15.42 2.81
CA ASN A 180 13.30 -15.57 1.61
C ASN A 180 13.57 -14.54 0.52
N PHE A 181 14.43 -13.56 0.82
CA PHE A 181 14.82 -12.51 -0.10
C PHE A 181 16.27 -12.72 -0.53
N THR A 182 16.45 -13.37 -1.68
CA THR A 182 17.74 -13.45 -2.39
C THR A 182 17.53 -13.08 -3.84
N TYR A 183 18.61 -12.77 -4.54
CA TYR A 183 18.55 -12.47 -5.98
C TYR A 183 17.91 -13.62 -6.77
N GLU A 184 18.32 -14.86 -6.52
CA GLU A 184 17.84 -16.06 -7.23
C GLU A 184 16.34 -16.29 -6.98
N LYS A 185 15.91 -16.16 -5.72
CA LYS A 185 14.47 -16.25 -5.37
C LYS A 185 13.68 -15.14 -6.06
N GLY A 186 14.21 -13.92 -6.11
CA GLY A 186 13.59 -12.80 -6.80
C GLY A 186 13.46 -13.06 -8.30
N TYR A 187 14.52 -13.56 -8.93
CA TYR A 187 14.55 -13.90 -10.34
C TYR A 187 13.52 -14.98 -10.70
N ASP A 188 13.47 -16.08 -9.94
CA ASP A 188 12.49 -17.15 -10.14
C ASP A 188 11.06 -16.63 -9.94
N GLN A 189 10.82 -15.85 -8.87
CA GLN A 189 9.50 -15.31 -8.57
C GLN A 189 9.04 -14.27 -9.61
N GLY A 190 9.94 -13.46 -10.16
CA GLY A 190 9.64 -12.56 -11.27
C GLY A 190 9.15 -13.33 -12.51
N ARG A 191 9.79 -14.47 -12.83
CA ARG A 191 9.38 -15.34 -13.94
C ARG A 191 8.04 -16.01 -13.69
N ILE A 192 7.82 -16.54 -12.48
CA ILE A 192 6.55 -17.17 -12.11
C ILE A 192 5.41 -16.16 -12.15
N ALA A 193 5.62 -14.97 -11.58
CA ALA A 193 4.63 -13.88 -11.61
C ALA A 193 4.27 -13.49 -13.05
N HIS A 194 5.26 -13.40 -13.95
CA HIS A 194 5.01 -13.19 -15.37
C HIS A 194 4.11 -14.28 -15.95
N GLN A 195 4.48 -15.55 -15.78
CA GLN A 195 3.76 -16.68 -16.35
C GLN A 195 2.32 -16.73 -15.85
N LYS A 196 2.11 -16.54 -14.54
CA LYS A 196 0.77 -16.50 -13.93
C LYS A 196 -0.05 -15.32 -14.43
N ALA A 197 0.55 -14.14 -14.57
CA ALA A 197 -0.16 -13.00 -15.14
C ALA A 197 -0.56 -13.24 -16.61
N VAL A 198 0.29 -13.91 -17.41
CA VAL A 198 -0.08 -14.34 -18.78
C VAL A 198 -1.23 -15.35 -18.75
N GLU A 199 -1.16 -16.35 -17.87
CA GLU A 199 -2.20 -17.39 -17.69
C GLU A 199 -3.57 -16.76 -17.38
N TYR A 200 -3.60 -15.75 -16.50
CA TYR A 200 -4.82 -15.00 -16.18
C TYR A 200 -5.22 -13.94 -17.23
N ARG A 201 -4.53 -13.89 -18.37
CA ARG A 201 -4.77 -12.92 -19.46
C ARG A 201 -4.68 -11.47 -18.99
N ILE A 202 -3.78 -11.19 -18.05
CA ILE A 202 -3.52 -9.84 -17.58
C ILE A 202 -2.80 -9.06 -18.69
N PRO A 203 -3.22 -7.82 -19.02
CA PRO A 203 -2.61 -7.05 -20.10
C PRO A 203 -1.14 -6.69 -19.82
N PRO A 204 -0.30 -6.59 -20.88
CA PRO A 204 1.03 -5.99 -20.77
C PRO A 204 0.99 -4.59 -20.14
N GLY A 205 2.07 -4.20 -19.47
CA GLY A 205 2.20 -2.94 -18.76
C GLY A 205 1.52 -2.91 -17.39
N THR A 206 0.85 -4.00 -16.98
CA THR A 206 0.28 -4.11 -15.63
C THR A 206 1.40 -4.18 -14.58
N CYS A 207 1.23 -3.46 -13.47
CA CYS A 207 2.12 -3.52 -12.31
C CYS A 207 1.80 -4.74 -11.45
N ILE A 208 2.82 -5.48 -11.02
CA ILE A 208 2.69 -6.59 -10.07
C ILE A 208 3.42 -6.20 -8.79
N TYR A 209 2.73 -6.25 -7.64
CA TYR A 209 3.30 -5.88 -6.34
C TYR A 209 3.95 -7.09 -5.67
N PHE A 210 5.28 -7.07 -5.55
CA PHE A 210 6.04 -8.10 -4.85
C PHE A 210 6.17 -7.72 -3.37
N ALA A 211 5.83 -8.65 -2.48
CA ALA A 211 5.61 -8.34 -1.07
C ALA A 211 6.82 -8.60 -0.16
N VAL A 212 7.20 -7.56 0.59
CA VAL A 212 8.05 -7.61 1.80
C VAL A 212 7.13 -7.40 3.00
N ASP A 213 6.73 -8.48 3.65
CA ASP A 213 5.65 -8.49 4.64
C ASP A 213 6.16 -8.82 6.04
N TYR A 214 7.21 -8.10 6.46
CA TYR A 214 7.74 -8.12 7.81
C TYR A 214 8.41 -6.78 8.14
N ASP A 215 8.83 -6.59 9.39
CA ASP A 215 9.56 -5.40 9.80
C ASP A 215 11.02 -5.43 9.30
N ALA A 216 11.20 -5.19 8.01
CA ALA A 216 12.52 -5.10 7.38
C ALA A 216 13.25 -3.82 7.80
N LEU A 217 14.42 -3.98 8.39
CA LEU A 217 15.31 -2.89 8.76
C LEU A 217 16.14 -2.42 7.55
N ASP A 218 16.79 -1.26 7.66
CA ASP A 218 17.62 -0.73 6.57
C ASP A 218 18.77 -1.71 6.18
N VAL A 219 19.33 -2.40 7.17
CA VAL A 219 20.34 -3.45 6.95
C VAL A 219 19.79 -4.66 6.18
N ASP A 220 18.50 -4.98 6.37
CA ASP A 220 17.82 -6.06 5.63
C ASP A 220 17.57 -5.63 4.19
N ILE A 221 17.23 -4.34 3.99
CA ILE A 221 17.03 -3.76 2.68
C ILE A 221 18.31 -3.86 1.86
N ASP A 222 19.43 -3.39 2.42
CA ASP A 222 20.73 -3.42 1.77
C ASP A 222 21.21 -4.83 1.45
N SER A 223 21.09 -5.75 2.42
CA SER A 223 21.66 -7.09 2.31
C SER A 223 20.85 -8.07 1.46
N ASN A 224 19.51 -7.97 1.45
CA ASN A 224 18.63 -9.01 0.92
C ASN A 224 17.49 -8.48 0.05
N ILE A 225 16.79 -7.42 0.47
CA ILE A 225 15.61 -6.92 -0.27
C ILE A 225 16.03 -6.28 -1.59
N LEU A 226 17.09 -5.45 -1.61
CA LEU A 226 17.61 -4.86 -2.84
C LEU A 226 18.04 -5.95 -3.85
N PRO A 227 18.90 -6.93 -3.50
CA PRO A 227 19.22 -8.05 -4.38
C PRO A 227 17.99 -8.82 -4.87
N TYR A 228 17.02 -9.08 -3.99
CA TYR A 228 15.76 -9.74 -4.38
C TYR A 228 15.01 -8.97 -5.47
N PHE A 229 14.80 -7.65 -5.29
CA PHE A 229 14.09 -6.85 -6.29
C PHE A 229 14.88 -6.67 -7.60
N GLN A 230 16.21 -6.66 -7.55
CA GLN A 230 17.05 -6.74 -8.75
C GLN A 230 16.81 -8.06 -9.50
N GLY A 231 16.75 -9.18 -8.77
CA GLY A 231 16.36 -10.48 -9.31
C GLY A 231 14.98 -10.45 -9.95
N VAL A 232 13.96 -9.92 -9.26
CA VAL A 232 12.60 -9.78 -9.79
C VAL A 232 12.59 -9.04 -11.13
N LYS A 233 13.28 -7.90 -11.22
CA LYS A 233 13.39 -7.15 -12.49
C LYS A 233 14.10 -7.96 -13.57
N ALA A 234 15.16 -8.69 -13.24
CA ALA A 234 15.86 -9.54 -14.20
C ALA A 234 14.96 -10.67 -14.73
N GLY A 235 14.18 -11.32 -13.86
CA GLY A 235 13.25 -12.38 -14.25
C GLY A 235 12.11 -11.86 -15.14
N LEU A 236 11.56 -10.69 -14.84
CA LEU A 236 10.58 -10.02 -15.70
C LEU A 236 11.18 -9.59 -17.05
N ALA A 237 12.43 -9.11 -17.03
CA ALA A 237 13.14 -8.64 -18.22
C ALA A 237 13.49 -9.76 -19.20
N GLU A 238 13.87 -10.93 -18.70
CA GLU A 238 14.11 -12.11 -19.54
C GLU A 238 12.88 -12.50 -20.34
N LEU A 239 11.69 -12.34 -19.74
CA LEU A 239 10.42 -12.60 -20.39
C LEU A 239 9.86 -11.35 -21.11
N GLY A 240 10.75 -10.44 -21.52
CA GLY A 240 10.44 -9.32 -22.40
C GLY A 240 9.83 -8.09 -21.73
N ASN A 241 9.95 -7.95 -20.39
CA ASN A 241 9.41 -6.80 -19.64
C ASN A 241 7.91 -6.56 -19.89
N ARG A 242 7.14 -7.63 -20.10
CA ARG A 242 5.69 -7.54 -20.32
C ARG A 242 4.95 -6.91 -19.15
N TYR A 243 5.42 -7.10 -17.92
CA TYR A 243 4.83 -6.56 -16.70
C TYR A 243 5.83 -5.70 -15.94
N ILE A 244 5.29 -4.77 -15.15
CA ILE A 244 6.07 -3.79 -14.42
C ILE A 244 6.24 -4.26 -12.97
N CYS A 245 7.45 -4.12 -12.43
CA CYS A 245 7.70 -4.40 -11.02
C CYS A 245 7.16 -3.27 -10.13
N GLY A 246 6.37 -3.64 -9.12
CA GLY A 246 5.96 -2.82 -7.99
C GLY A 246 6.34 -3.48 -6.67
N VAL A 247 6.32 -2.70 -5.59
CA VAL A 247 6.72 -3.15 -4.25
C VAL A 247 5.56 -3.03 -3.28
N TYR A 248 5.33 -4.08 -2.48
CA TYR A 248 4.56 -3.98 -1.25
C TYR A 248 5.49 -4.05 -0.04
N GLY A 249 5.31 -3.17 0.93
CA GLY A 249 6.09 -3.17 2.18
C GLY A 249 5.97 -1.87 2.96
N SER A 250 6.81 -1.72 3.99
CA SER A 250 6.86 -0.49 4.81
C SER A 250 7.23 0.73 3.96
N ARG A 251 6.98 1.94 4.47
CA ARG A 251 7.33 3.20 3.77
C ARG A 251 8.82 3.25 3.40
N ASN A 252 9.73 2.80 4.28
CA ASN A 252 11.16 2.75 4.00
C ASN A 252 11.48 1.75 2.87
N VAL A 253 10.97 0.51 2.95
CA VAL A 253 11.13 -0.50 1.89
C VAL A 253 10.64 0.06 0.55
N CYS A 254 9.42 0.59 0.52
CA CYS A 254 8.83 1.14 -0.69
C CYS A 254 9.69 2.27 -1.28
N SER A 255 10.17 3.19 -0.45
CA SER A 255 10.99 4.33 -0.88
C SER A 255 12.35 3.91 -1.41
N ARG A 256 13.09 3.08 -0.66
CA ARG A 256 14.43 2.57 -1.03
C ARG A 256 14.36 1.78 -2.34
N ILE A 257 13.47 0.79 -2.42
CA ILE A 257 13.32 -0.04 -3.63
C ILE A 257 12.88 0.78 -4.85
N SER A 258 12.02 1.78 -4.65
CA SER A 258 11.64 2.70 -5.74
C SER A 258 12.81 3.49 -6.28
N HIS A 259 13.63 4.08 -5.42
CA HIS A 259 14.77 4.91 -5.84
C HIS A 259 15.93 4.10 -6.42
N GLU A 260 16.26 2.94 -5.83
CA GLU A 260 17.48 2.23 -6.17
C GLU A 260 17.27 1.13 -7.21
N VAL A 261 16.11 0.49 -7.20
CA VAL A 261 15.79 -0.56 -8.17
C VAL A 261 14.95 -0.01 -9.32
N GLY A 262 14.27 1.14 -9.13
CA GLY A 262 13.43 1.76 -10.14
C GLY A 262 12.16 0.95 -10.36
N VAL A 263 11.40 0.69 -9.29
CA VAL A 263 10.04 0.12 -9.38
C VAL A 263 9.01 1.22 -9.57
N ARG A 264 7.93 0.92 -10.31
CA ARG A 264 7.01 1.97 -10.81
C ARG A 264 6.05 2.50 -9.76
N TRP A 265 5.54 1.61 -8.91
CA TRP A 265 4.50 1.92 -7.93
C TRP A 265 4.75 1.20 -6.60
N SER A 266 4.28 1.82 -5.52
CA SER A 266 4.32 1.26 -4.17
C SER A 266 2.92 0.97 -3.62
N PHE A 267 2.78 -0.20 -3.01
CA PHE A 267 1.65 -0.57 -2.16
C PHE A 267 2.14 -0.58 -0.71
N VAL A 268 1.81 0.46 0.04
CA VAL A 268 2.37 0.70 1.37
C VAL A 268 1.63 -0.12 2.41
N SER A 269 2.36 -0.84 3.28
CA SER A 269 1.81 -1.56 4.44
C SER A 269 1.54 -0.62 5.63
N GLY A 270 0.71 0.40 5.41
CA GLY A 270 0.45 1.46 6.39
C GLY A 270 -0.16 0.96 7.70
N MET A 271 -0.94 -0.11 7.69
CA MET A 271 -1.57 -0.70 8.86
C MET A 271 -0.56 -1.34 9.82
N SER A 272 0.63 -1.68 9.33
CA SER A 272 1.74 -2.21 10.13
C SER A 272 2.49 -1.08 10.82
N TRP A 273 1.77 -0.31 11.65
CA TRP A 273 2.28 0.89 12.33
C TRP A 273 3.41 0.62 13.33
N GLY A 274 3.57 -0.64 13.76
CA GLY A 274 4.69 -1.08 14.60
C GLY A 274 5.96 -1.40 13.82
N PHE A 275 5.93 -1.42 12.47
CA PHE A 275 7.15 -1.64 11.68
C PHE A 275 8.06 -0.43 11.75
N SER A 276 9.33 -0.64 12.08
CA SER A 276 10.39 0.36 12.11
C SER A 276 10.46 1.17 10.81
N GLY A 277 10.29 0.52 9.66
CA GLY A 277 10.26 1.18 8.35
C GLY A 277 9.03 2.07 8.08
N ASN A 278 8.07 2.13 9.01
CA ASN A 278 6.93 3.05 8.98
C ASN A 278 7.06 4.20 9.99
N LEU A 279 8.01 4.12 10.93
CA LEU A 279 8.24 5.11 11.97
C LEU A 279 9.18 6.22 11.46
N GLY A 280 8.63 7.40 11.19
CA GLY A 280 9.42 8.56 10.76
C GLY A 280 9.75 8.61 9.27
N PHE A 281 9.18 7.71 8.46
CA PHE A 281 9.31 7.74 7.00
C PHE A 281 8.05 8.36 6.36
N PRO A 282 8.18 9.29 5.40
CA PRO A 282 7.04 9.85 4.67
C PRO A 282 6.43 8.82 3.72
N LEU A 283 5.22 9.09 3.22
CA LEU A 283 4.63 8.28 2.14
C LEU A 283 5.52 8.36 0.88
N PRO A 284 5.86 7.24 0.22
CA PRO A 284 6.66 7.22 -1.01
C PRO A 284 5.98 8.02 -2.14
N GLU A 285 6.73 8.76 -2.95
CA GLU A 285 6.18 9.58 -4.06
C GLU A 285 5.29 8.80 -5.04
N ASN A 286 5.63 7.54 -5.27
CA ASN A 286 4.95 6.63 -6.19
C ASN A 286 3.95 5.69 -5.47
N TRP A 287 3.47 6.03 -4.27
CA TRP A 287 2.43 5.23 -3.63
C TRP A 287 1.17 5.17 -4.49
N SER A 288 0.60 3.98 -4.68
CA SER A 288 -0.68 3.77 -5.38
C SER A 288 -1.74 3.24 -4.44
N PHE A 289 -1.32 2.40 -3.51
CA PHE A 289 -2.17 1.84 -2.48
C PHE A 289 -1.53 2.08 -1.11
N ASN A 290 -2.33 2.37 -0.10
CA ASN A 290 -1.90 2.35 1.30
C ASN A 290 -2.88 1.49 2.10
N GLN A 291 -2.40 0.35 2.59
CA GLN A 291 -3.13 -0.53 3.48
C GLN A 291 -3.30 0.17 4.82
N ILE A 292 -4.52 0.38 5.32
CA ILE A 292 -4.74 1.16 6.55
C ILE A 292 -5.43 0.37 7.66
N ARG A 293 -6.13 -0.72 7.34
CA ARG A 293 -6.84 -1.54 8.34
C ARG A 293 -7.17 -2.92 7.82
N GLU A 294 -6.96 -3.95 8.63
CA GLU A 294 -7.53 -5.28 8.44
C GLU A 294 -8.84 -5.39 9.23
N TYR A 295 -9.89 -5.98 8.64
CA TYR A 295 -11.14 -6.22 9.35
C TYR A 295 -11.93 -7.40 8.78
N THR A 296 -12.87 -7.94 9.58
CA THR A 296 -13.84 -8.92 9.09
C THR A 296 -14.96 -8.20 8.35
N PHE A 297 -14.97 -8.29 7.01
CA PHE A 297 -15.98 -7.64 6.18
C PHE A 297 -17.33 -8.35 6.24
N GLN A 298 -17.30 -9.69 6.27
CA GLN A 298 -18.45 -10.57 6.50
C GLN A 298 -17.97 -11.79 7.31
N PRO A 299 -18.85 -12.56 7.97
CA PRO A 299 -18.44 -13.77 8.68
C PRO A 299 -17.60 -14.71 7.79
N GLY A 300 -16.36 -14.98 8.20
CA GLY A 300 -15.42 -15.82 7.44
C GLY A 300 -14.75 -15.14 6.23
N TRP A 301 -14.89 -13.82 6.07
CA TRP A 301 -14.25 -13.05 5.01
C TRP A 301 -13.52 -11.83 5.60
N GLY A 302 -12.21 -12.01 5.80
CA GLY A 302 -11.29 -10.93 6.14
C GLY A 302 -10.97 -10.09 4.91
N LEU A 303 -10.86 -8.78 5.10
CA LEU A 303 -10.56 -7.80 4.06
C LEU A 303 -9.60 -6.74 4.60
N ASP A 304 -8.62 -6.39 3.80
CA ASP A 304 -7.74 -5.26 4.05
C ASP A 304 -8.29 -4.01 3.34
N HIS A 305 -8.42 -2.93 4.09
CA HIS A 305 -8.94 -1.65 3.64
C HIS A 305 -7.80 -0.78 3.10
N ASN A 306 -7.86 -0.43 1.81
CA ASN A 306 -6.76 0.19 1.10
C ASN A 306 -7.16 1.51 0.48
N VAL A 307 -6.47 2.58 0.84
CA VAL A 307 -6.59 3.85 0.10
C VAL A 307 -5.95 3.68 -1.26
N TRP A 308 -6.75 3.81 -2.31
CA TRP A 308 -6.30 3.84 -3.69
C TRP A 308 -6.14 5.29 -4.13
N ARG A 309 -4.91 5.70 -4.49
CA ARG A 309 -4.61 7.09 -4.84
C ARG A 309 -5.20 7.45 -6.21
N ASN A 310 -5.78 8.64 -6.31
CA ASN A 310 -6.18 9.18 -7.61
C ASN A 310 -4.96 9.44 -8.50
N ASN A 311 -5.08 9.14 -9.80
CA ASN A 311 -4.01 9.31 -10.80
C ASN A 311 -2.74 8.47 -10.53
N SER A 312 -2.88 7.35 -9.80
CA SER A 312 -1.81 6.35 -9.65
C SER A 312 -2.11 5.10 -10.48
N ASP A 313 -1.55 3.94 -10.09
CA ASP A 313 -1.82 2.65 -10.76
C ASP A 313 -3.33 2.45 -11.01
N PRO A 314 -3.77 2.37 -12.28
CA PRO A 314 -5.19 2.22 -12.60
C PRO A 314 -5.72 0.81 -12.33
N GLY A 315 -4.85 -0.16 -12.03
CA GLY A 315 -5.19 -1.57 -11.98
C GLY A 315 -5.62 -2.15 -13.33
N VAL A 316 -5.96 -3.43 -13.31
CA VAL A 316 -6.50 -4.18 -14.44
C VAL A 316 -7.99 -3.86 -14.58
N SER A 317 -8.36 -3.40 -15.77
CA SER A 317 -9.75 -3.06 -16.13
C SER A 317 -10.28 -3.85 -17.33
N ARG A 318 -9.45 -4.71 -17.91
CA ARG A 318 -9.79 -5.63 -19.00
C ARG A 318 -8.78 -6.76 -19.05
N LEU A 319 -9.15 -7.89 -19.65
CA LEU A 319 -8.23 -8.97 -19.99
C LEU A 319 -7.80 -8.85 -21.45
N VAL A 320 -6.67 -9.45 -21.82
CA VAL A 320 -6.36 -9.70 -23.24
C VAL A 320 -7.29 -10.78 -23.79
N SER A 321 -7.67 -10.65 -25.06
CA SER A 321 -8.45 -11.66 -25.75
C SER A 321 -7.68 -12.98 -25.83
N GLU A 322 -8.43 -14.08 -25.94
CA GLU A 322 -7.88 -15.39 -26.32
C GLU A 322 -7.30 -15.37 -27.74
#